data_AF-A0A0F9TP19-F1
#
_entry.id   AF-A0A0F9TP19-F1
#
_cell.length_a   1.000
_cell.length_b   1.000
_cell.length_c   1.000
_cell.angle_alpha   90.00
_cell.angle_beta   90.00
_cell.angle_gamma   90.00
#
_symmetry.space_group_name_H-M   'P 1'
#
loop_
_entity.id
_entity.type
_entity.pdbx_description
1 polymer ?
#
loop_
_entity_poly.entity_id
_entity_poly.type
_entity_poly.pdbx_seq_one_letter_code
_entity_poly.pdbx_strand_id
1 'polypeptide(L)'
;MAIVTVEDVLECAERFEQMLAAYYGELSEHAAREGVRMLTDYMSRHRVRILEALDKLSCEQVDRTRSVPLRYEPHVADHTCFEGVTLSPDSDAADVLDAAVSFDECLVRLYRQVLQQDVEEDVKELFESLLHAEQRDEIELKKIKAMDYF
;
A
#
# COMPACT_ATOMS: atom_id res chain seq x y z
N MET A 1 23.98 -12.64 -2.20
CA MET A 1 23.22 -11.49 -1.68
C MET A 1 22.82 -10.69 -2.90
N ALA A 2 21.54 -10.67 -3.24
CA ALA A 2 21.05 -9.75 -4.26
C ALA A 2 21.18 -8.33 -3.70
N ILE A 3 21.63 -7.40 -4.53
CA ILE A 3 21.64 -5.98 -4.16
C ILE A 3 20.22 -5.51 -4.42
N VAL A 4 19.47 -5.22 -3.35
CA VAL A 4 18.13 -4.64 -3.46
C VAL A 4 18.29 -3.15 -3.73
N THR A 5 17.57 -2.67 -4.73
CA THR A 5 17.59 -1.28 -5.17
C THR A 5 16.31 -0.56 -4.76
N VAL A 6 16.30 0.76 -4.89
CA VAL A 6 15.06 1.55 -4.75
C VAL A 6 13.99 1.08 -5.73
N GLU A 7 14.38 0.70 -6.95
CA GLU A 7 13.47 0.12 -7.94
C GLU A 7 12.81 -1.16 -7.43
N ASP A 8 13.57 -2.10 -6.87
CA ASP A 8 13.01 -3.35 -6.35
C ASP A 8 11.96 -3.10 -5.24
N VAL A 9 12.18 -2.09 -4.40
CA VAL A 9 11.22 -1.73 -3.35
C VAL A 9 9.97 -1.08 -3.93
N LEU A 10 10.12 -0.22 -4.93
CA LEU A 10 8.99 0.40 -5.62
C LEU A 10 8.18 -0.64 -6.39
N GLU A 11 8.82 -1.58 -7.09
CA GLU A 11 8.14 -2.70 -7.76
C GLU A 11 7.40 -3.58 -6.75
N CYS A 12 7.99 -3.83 -5.57
CA CYS A 12 7.31 -4.55 -4.50
C CYS A 12 6.05 -3.81 -4.02
N ALA A 13 6.14 -2.50 -3.79
CA ALA A 13 5.00 -1.68 -3.40
C ALA A 13 3.92 -1.64 -4.48
N GLU A 14 4.30 -1.47 -5.74
CA GLU A 14 3.37 -1.47 -6.88
C GLU A 14 2.65 -2.82 -7.00
N ARG A 15 3.37 -3.93 -6.91
CA ARG A 15 2.75 -5.26 -6.93
C ARG A 15 1.80 -5.47 -5.75
N PHE A 16 2.15 -4.97 -4.58
CA PHE A 16 1.30 -5.05 -3.38
C PHE A 16 -0.01 -4.28 -3.58
N GLU A 17 0.08 -3.04 -4.06
CA GLU A 17 -1.05 -2.18 -4.39
C GLU A 17 -1.95 -2.77 -5.49
N GLN A 18 -1.37 -3.34 -6.55
CA GLN A 18 -2.12 -4.07 -7.60
C GLN A 18 -2.89 -5.25 -7.02
N MET A 19 -2.25 -6.02 -6.13
CA MET A 19 -2.89 -7.16 -5.51
C MET A 19 -4.04 -6.75 -4.59
N LEU A 20 -3.89 -5.67 -3.83
CA LEU A 20 -4.98 -5.11 -3.01
C LEU A 20 -6.14 -4.60 -3.86
N ALA A 21 -5.85 -3.89 -4.94
CA ALA A 21 -6.87 -3.40 -5.86
C ALA A 21 -7.73 -4.54 -6.41
N ALA A 22 -7.09 -5.63 -6.85
CA ALA A 22 -7.76 -6.83 -7.35
C ALA A 22 -8.56 -7.52 -6.23
N TYR A 23 -7.94 -7.71 -5.07
CA TYR A 23 -8.57 -8.38 -3.93
C TYR A 23 -9.84 -7.68 -3.45
N TYR A 24 -9.81 -6.35 -3.29
CA TYR A 24 -11.01 -5.59 -2.94
C TYR A 24 -12.03 -5.55 -4.08
N GLY A 25 -11.58 -5.55 -5.33
CA GLY A 25 -12.46 -5.65 -6.50
C GLY A 25 -13.26 -6.95 -6.47
N GLU A 26 -12.58 -8.10 -6.32
CA GLU A 26 -13.22 -9.41 -6.20
C GLU A 26 -14.15 -9.48 -4.98
N LEU A 27 -13.74 -8.94 -3.84
CA LEU A 27 -14.58 -8.92 -2.65
C LEU A 27 -15.85 -8.08 -2.85
N SER A 28 -15.78 -6.98 -3.60
CA SER A 28 -16.93 -6.15 -3.93
C SER A 28 -17.96 -6.88 -4.80
N GLU A 29 -17.50 -7.73 -5.73
CA GLU A 29 -18.38 -8.50 -6.61
C GLU A 29 -19.15 -9.58 -5.86
N HIS A 30 -18.56 -10.15 -4.80
CA HIS A 30 -19.12 -11.27 -4.05
C HIS A 30 -19.78 -10.84 -2.72
N ALA A 31 -19.58 -9.60 -2.26
CA ALA A 31 -20.14 -9.11 -1.02
C ALA A 31 -21.68 -9.08 -1.06
N ALA A 32 -22.31 -9.79 -0.14
CA ALA A 32 -23.78 -9.83 -0.01
C ALA A 32 -24.37 -8.53 0.53
N ARG A 33 -23.59 -7.77 1.31
CA ARG A 33 -24.02 -6.51 1.95
C ARG A 33 -23.64 -5.33 1.08
N GLU A 34 -24.61 -4.48 0.74
CA GLU A 34 -24.40 -3.29 -0.07
C GLU A 34 -23.34 -2.34 0.52
N GLY A 35 -23.31 -2.20 1.85
CA GLY A 35 -22.29 -1.42 2.53
C GLY A 35 -20.87 -1.93 2.30
N VAL A 36 -20.65 -3.23 2.49
CA VAL A 36 -19.35 -3.89 2.27
C VAL A 36 -18.94 -3.78 0.79
N ARG A 37 -19.88 -3.93 -0.14
CA ARG A 37 -19.64 -3.74 -1.58
C ARG A 37 -19.18 -2.32 -1.90
N MET A 38 -19.87 -1.30 -1.38
CA MET A 38 -19.47 0.10 -1.62
C MET A 38 -18.11 0.40 -1.02
N LEU A 39 -17.83 -0.10 0.19
CA LEU A 39 -16.54 0.08 0.85
C LEU A 39 -15.40 -0.54 0.04
N THR A 40 -15.58 -1.79 -0.38
CA THR A 40 -14.56 -2.55 -1.12
C THR A 40 -14.35 -2.00 -2.54
N ASP A 41 -15.40 -1.53 -3.23
CA ASP A 41 -15.26 -0.79 -4.50
C ASP A 41 -14.48 0.52 -4.29
N TYR A 42 -14.77 1.27 -3.23
CA TYR A 42 -14.01 2.47 -2.88
C TYR A 42 -12.53 2.14 -2.63
N MET A 43 -12.23 1.09 -1.86
CA MET A 43 -10.85 0.66 -1.61
C MET A 43 -10.13 0.25 -2.89
N SER A 44 -10.77 -0.55 -3.74
CA SER A 44 -10.18 -0.98 -5.01
C SER A 44 -9.77 0.21 -5.88
N ARG A 45 -10.69 1.18 -6.05
CA ARG A 45 -10.42 2.40 -6.83
C ARG A 45 -9.34 3.27 -6.19
N HIS A 46 -9.30 3.31 -4.86
CA HIS A 46 -8.30 4.07 -4.13
C HIS A 46 -6.88 3.52 -4.40
N ARG A 47 -6.70 2.19 -4.30
CA ARG A 47 -5.44 1.50 -4.63
C ARG A 47 -5.01 1.74 -6.08
N VAL A 48 -5.94 1.72 -7.03
CA VAL A 48 -5.64 2.08 -8.43
C VAL A 48 -5.12 3.51 -8.57
N ARG A 49 -5.64 4.48 -7.81
CA ARG A 49 -5.11 5.86 -7.85
C ARG A 49 -3.69 5.95 -7.27
N ILE A 50 -3.37 5.15 -6.25
CA ILE A 50 -2.01 5.07 -5.70
C ILE A 50 -1.07 4.51 -6.76
N LEU A 51 -1.45 3.45 -7.48
CA LEU A 51 -0.69 2.92 -8.61
C LEU A 51 -0.44 3.95 -9.69
N GLU A 52 -1.45 4.72 -10.09
CA GLU A 52 -1.30 5.81 -11.06
C GLU A 52 -0.37 6.92 -10.56
N ALA A 53 -0.35 7.18 -9.25
CA ALA A 53 0.55 8.16 -8.65
C ALA A 53 1.99 7.63 -8.61
N LEU A 54 2.17 6.35 -8.25
CA LEU A 54 3.45 5.66 -8.30
C LEU A 54 4.02 5.64 -9.72
N ASP A 55 3.19 5.34 -10.74
CA ASP A 55 3.59 5.32 -12.15
C ASP A 55 3.97 6.71 -12.70
N LYS A 56 3.35 7.78 -12.19
CA LYS A 56 3.73 9.16 -12.53
C LYS A 56 5.03 9.60 -11.87
N LEU A 57 5.24 9.26 -10.59
CA LEU A 57 6.51 9.49 -9.88
C LEU A 57 7.66 8.75 -10.58
N SER A 58 7.35 7.53 -11.02
CA SER A 58 8.11 6.65 -11.90
C SER A 58 8.52 7.27 -13.25
N CYS A 59 7.81 8.28 -13.75
CA CYS A 59 8.16 8.94 -15.01
C CYS A 59 8.88 10.28 -14.81
N GLU A 60 8.58 11.02 -13.73
CA GLU A 60 9.09 12.38 -13.52
C GLU A 60 10.43 12.42 -12.77
N GLN A 61 10.76 11.39 -11.97
CA GLN A 61 12.00 11.33 -11.18
C GLN A 61 13.05 10.33 -11.70
N VAL A 62 12.81 9.66 -12.83
CA VAL A 62 13.50 8.39 -13.12
C VAL A 62 14.58 8.49 -14.20
N ASP A 63 15.81 8.38 -13.70
CA ASP A 63 16.86 7.48 -14.23
C ASP A 63 17.98 7.32 -13.19
N ARG A 64 18.16 8.25 -12.24
CA ARG A 64 19.26 8.20 -11.26
C ARG A 64 18.91 7.57 -9.91
N THR A 65 17.73 7.85 -9.37
CA THR A 65 17.31 7.42 -8.01
C THR A 65 16.93 5.95 -7.92
N ARG A 66 16.48 5.33 -9.02
CA ARG A 66 16.04 3.94 -9.07
C ARG A 66 17.16 2.93 -8.89
N SER A 67 18.30 3.17 -9.53
CA SER A 67 19.47 2.31 -9.46
C SER A 67 20.26 2.43 -8.15
N VAL A 68 19.79 3.26 -7.20
CA VAL A 68 20.46 3.43 -5.91
C VAL A 68 20.36 2.13 -5.11
N PRO A 69 21.49 1.49 -4.79
CA PRO A 69 21.50 0.27 -4.01
C PRO A 69 21.19 0.60 -2.55
N LEU A 70 20.31 -0.17 -1.94
CA LEU A 70 20.04 -0.11 -0.51
C LEU A 70 21.14 -0.83 0.26
N ARG A 71 21.45 -0.31 1.45
CA ARG A 71 22.47 -0.86 2.35
C ARG A 71 22.06 -2.20 2.94
N TYR A 72 20.75 -2.39 3.13
CA TYR A 72 20.14 -3.66 3.51
C TYR A 72 18.76 -3.81 2.87
N GLU A 73 18.39 -5.06 2.63
CA GLU A 73 17.06 -5.43 2.16
C GLU A 73 16.02 -5.11 3.25
N PRO A 74 14.97 -4.32 2.92
CA PRO A 74 13.86 -4.09 3.84
C PRO A 74 13.16 -5.42 4.16
N HIS A 75 13.00 -5.73 5.45
CA HIS A 75 12.41 -6.99 5.92
C HIS A 75 10.93 -7.20 5.53
N VAL A 76 10.25 -6.17 5.03
CA VAL A 76 8.83 -6.23 4.65
C VAL A 76 8.63 -6.65 3.18
N ALA A 77 9.72 -6.83 2.41
CA ALA A 77 9.63 -7.34 1.03
C ALA A 77 9.16 -8.80 0.96
N ASP A 78 9.26 -9.54 2.06
CA ASP A 78 8.63 -10.86 2.18
C ASP A 78 7.14 -10.66 2.47
N HIS A 79 6.30 -11.17 1.58
CA HIS A 79 4.82 -11.18 1.52
C HIS A 79 4.04 -11.53 2.83
N THR A 80 4.73 -11.65 3.97
CA THR A 80 4.23 -11.83 5.33
C THR A 80 3.15 -10.82 5.77
N CYS A 81 3.08 -9.65 5.15
CA CYS A 81 1.98 -8.71 5.35
C CYS A 81 0.59 -9.28 5.01
N PHE A 82 0.52 -10.28 4.14
CA PHE A 82 -0.71 -11.02 3.84
C PHE A 82 -0.88 -12.29 4.68
N GLU A 83 0.18 -12.76 5.35
CA GLU A 83 0.13 -13.98 6.15
C GLU A 83 -0.70 -13.73 7.42
N GLY A 84 -2.01 -13.98 7.30
CA GLY A 84 -2.95 -13.92 8.42
C GLY A 84 -4.23 -13.13 8.15
N VAL A 85 -4.33 -12.42 7.01
CA VAL A 85 -5.52 -11.65 6.66
C VAL A 85 -6.27 -12.37 5.54
N THR A 86 -7.40 -12.99 5.88
CA THR A 86 -8.32 -13.60 4.92
C THR A 86 -9.70 -13.02 5.15
N LEU A 87 -10.18 -12.21 4.20
CA LEU A 87 -11.53 -11.66 4.22
C LEU A 87 -12.45 -12.64 3.48
N SER A 88 -13.56 -12.95 4.10
CA SER A 88 -14.64 -13.71 3.48
C SER A 88 -15.63 -12.74 2.81
N PRO A 89 -16.37 -13.15 1.78
CA PRO A 89 -17.52 -12.38 1.27
C PRO A 89 -18.58 -12.05 2.34
N ASP A 90 -18.58 -12.81 3.44
CA ASP A 90 -19.44 -12.60 4.61
C ASP A 90 -18.82 -11.71 5.69
N SER A 91 -17.56 -11.29 5.53
CA SER A 91 -16.87 -10.37 6.44
C SER A 91 -17.63 -9.05 6.54
N ASP A 92 -17.61 -8.45 7.72
CA ASP A 92 -18.25 -7.16 7.91
C ASP A 92 -17.36 -6.01 7.43
N ALA A 93 -17.93 -4.80 7.38
CA ALA A 93 -17.19 -3.63 6.95
C ALA A 93 -16.03 -3.28 7.90
N ALA A 94 -16.12 -3.64 9.17
CA ALA A 94 -15.08 -3.38 10.16
C ALA A 94 -13.87 -4.31 9.93
N ASP A 95 -14.10 -5.59 9.63
CA ASP A 95 -13.08 -6.57 9.26
C ASP A 95 -12.32 -6.12 8.00
N VAL A 96 -13.06 -5.65 6.99
CA VAL A 96 -12.47 -5.11 5.75
C VAL A 96 -11.61 -3.89 6.03
N LEU A 97 -12.08 -2.98 6.89
CA LEU A 97 -11.32 -1.79 7.30
C LEU A 97 -10.07 -2.16 8.11
N ASP A 98 -10.16 -3.14 9.01
CA ASP A 98 -9.03 -3.58 9.82
C ASP A 98 -7.96 -4.29 8.99
N ALA A 99 -8.37 -5.06 7.99
CA ALA A 99 -7.47 -5.58 6.97
C ALA A 99 -6.78 -4.45 6.19
N ALA A 100 -7.54 -3.46 5.71
CA ALA A 100 -7.00 -2.31 4.98
C ALA A 100 -5.95 -1.53 5.78
N VAL A 101 -6.24 -1.22 7.05
CA VAL A 101 -5.29 -0.54 7.94
C VAL A 101 -4.04 -1.39 8.17
N SER A 102 -4.20 -2.71 8.33
CA SER A 102 -3.05 -3.62 8.53
C SER A 102 -2.13 -3.64 7.31
N PHE A 103 -2.69 -3.58 6.09
CA PHE A 103 -1.92 -3.51 4.86
C PHE A 103 -1.20 -2.15 4.71
N ASP A 104 -1.84 -1.04 5.07
CA ASP A 104 -1.20 0.29 5.05
C ASP A 104 -0.05 0.38 6.05
N GLU A 105 -0.22 -0.18 7.25
CA GLU A 105 0.86 -0.26 8.24
C GLU A 105 2.09 -0.99 7.69
N CYS A 106 1.88 -1.98 6.82
CA CYS A 106 2.95 -2.71 6.17
C CYS A 106 3.74 -1.84 5.18
N LEU A 107 3.06 -1.10 4.30
CA LEU A 107 3.69 -0.15 3.39
C LEU A 107 4.42 0.98 4.15
N VAL A 108 3.78 1.50 5.20
CA VAL A 108 4.40 2.49 6.11
C VAL A 108 5.70 1.97 6.73
N ARG A 109 5.72 0.70 7.17
CA ARG A 109 6.94 0.07 7.71
C ARG A 109 8.00 -0.11 6.64
N LEU A 110 7.62 -0.54 5.43
CA LEU A 110 8.52 -0.69 4.30
C LEU A 110 9.21 0.64 3.95
N TYR A 111 8.44 1.71 3.76
CA TYR A 111 8.98 3.03 3.41
C TYR A 111 9.86 3.60 4.52
N ARG A 112 9.46 3.42 5.80
CA ARG A 112 10.31 3.82 6.94
C ARG A 112 11.63 3.08 6.99
N GLN A 113 11.66 1.80 6.62
CA GLN A 113 12.92 1.04 6.56
C GLN A 113 13.86 1.56 5.48
N VAL A 114 13.34 2.07 4.36
CA VAL A 114 14.18 2.75 3.36
C VAL A 114 14.68 4.09 3.88
N LEU A 115 13.82 4.89 4.51
CA LEU A 115 14.20 6.21 5.07
C LEU A 115 15.17 6.12 6.27
N GLN A 116 15.23 4.96 6.95
CA GLN A 116 16.22 4.69 8.00
C GLN A 116 17.61 4.37 7.45
N GLN A 117 17.73 4.18 6.13
CA GLN A 117 19.01 3.96 5.46
C GLN A 117 19.63 5.30 5.08
N ASP A 118 20.96 5.27 4.91
CA ASP A 118 21.71 6.40 4.39
C ASP A 118 21.49 6.45 2.88
N VAL A 119 20.41 7.13 2.47
CA VAL A 119 19.96 7.28 1.08
C VAL A 119 20.13 8.72 0.62
N GLU A 120 20.19 8.92 -0.70
CA GLU A 120 20.28 10.26 -1.29
C GLU A 120 19.02 11.08 -1.01
N GLU A 121 19.14 12.42 -0.97
CA GLU A 121 18.02 13.33 -0.65
C GLU A 121 16.83 13.11 -1.59
N ASP A 122 17.10 12.88 -2.89
CA ASP A 122 16.06 12.61 -3.89
C ASP A 122 15.26 11.31 -3.57
N VAL A 123 15.95 10.27 -3.09
CA VAL A 123 15.30 9.03 -2.63
C VAL A 123 14.47 9.31 -1.38
N LYS A 124 15.02 10.09 -0.46
CA LYS A 124 14.36 10.45 0.78
C LYS A 124 13.08 11.24 0.54
N GLU A 125 13.11 12.27 -0.31
CA GLU A 125 11.93 13.06 -0.69
C GLU A 125 10.83 12.20 -1.33
N LEU A 126 11.21 11.24 -2.18
CA LEU A 126 10.29 10.29 -2.79
C LEU A 126 9.60 9.43 -1.72
N PHE A 127 10.36 8.75 -0.87
CA PHE A 127 9.80 7.87 0.16
C PHE A 127 9.04 8.64 1.25
N GLU A 128 9.42 9.87 1.57
CA GLU A 128 8.64 10.75 2.45
C GLU A 128 7.30 11.13 1.82
N SER A 129 7.27 11.41 0.52
CA SER A 129 6.03 11.69 -0.22
C SER A 129 5.08 10.50 -0.21
N LEU A 130 5.61 9.28 -0.45
CA LEU A 130 4.84 8.04 -0.37
C LEU A 130 4.33 7.78 1.04
N LEU A 131 5.19 7.92 2.05
CA LEU A 131 4.81 7.77 3.45
C LEU A 131 3.70 8.74 3.87
N HIS A 132 3.74 9.98 3.37
CA HIS A 132 2.69 10.97 3.62
C HIS A 132 1.38 10.63 2.91
N ALA A 133 1.41 9.99 1.74
CA ALA A 133 0.22 9.50 1.07
C ALA A 133 -0.44 8.40 1.91
N GLU A 134 0.30 7.37 2.29
CA GLU A 134 -0.22 6.24 3.10
C GLU A 134 -0.80 6.71 4.45
N GLN A 135 -0.13 7.65 5.13
CA GLN A 135 -0.63 8.19 6.40
C GLN A 135 -1.93 8.97 6.25
N ARG A 136 -2.13 9.68 5.13
CA ARG A 136 -3.39 10.37 4.86
C ARG A 136 -4.50 9.37 4.62
N ASP A 137 -4.21 8.30 3.91
CA ASP A 137 -5.15 7.24 3.61
C ASP A 137 -5.55 6.51 4.90
N GLU A 138 -4.59 6.14 5.75
CA GLU A 138 -4.85 5.55 7.07
C GLU A 138 -5.80 6.43 7.92
N ILE A 139 -5.61 7.75 7.89
CA ILE A 139 -6.49 8.71 8.59
C ILE A 139 -7.89 8.73 7.97
N GLU A 140 -8.01 8.69 6.64
CA GLU A 140 -9.30 8.65 5.94
C GLU A 140 -10.05 7.35 6.24
N LEU A 141 -9.36 6.21 6.20
CA LEU A 141 -9.91 4.91 6.58
C LEU A 141 -10.40 4.86 8.02
N LYS A 142 -9.60 5.38 8.96
CA LYS A 142 -9.99 5.48 10.37
C LYS A 142 -11.20 6.38 10.58
N LYS A 143 -11.33 7.46 9.79
CA LYS A 143 -12.53 8.31 9.80
C LYS A 143 -13.76 7.57 9.28
N ILE A 144 -13.64 6.86 8.16
CA ILE A 144 -14.72 6.03 7.61
C ILE A 144 -15.16 4.99 8.64
N LYS A 145 -14.21 4.34 9.33
CA LYS A 145 -14.48 3.40 10.43
C LYS A 145 -15.23 4.07 11.59
N ALA A 146 -14.83 5.27 12.00
CA ALA A 146 -15.43 5.98 13.13
C ALA A 146 -16.81 6.60 12.84
N MET A 147 -17.19 6.71 11.56
CA MET A 147 -18.46 7.31 11.14
C MET A 147 -19.62 6.31 11.05
N ASP A 148 -19.42 5.02 11.40
CA ASP A 148 -20.44 3.96 11.37
C ASP A 148 -21.32 4.02 10.11
N TYR A 149 -20.71 4.16 8.93
CA TYR A 149 -21.45 4.28 7.66
C TYR A 149 -22.16 2.97 7.23
N PHE A 150 -22.09 1.90 8.03
CA PHE A 150 -22.56 0.55 7.70
C PHE A 150 -23.32 -0.12 8.85
#